data_AF-A0A449AWI8-F1
#
_entry.id   AF-A0A449AWI8-F1
#
_cell.length_a   1.000
_cell.length_b   1.000
_cell.length_c   1.000
_cell.angle_alpha   90.00
_cell.angle_beta   90.00
_cell.angle_gamma   90.00
#
_symmetry.space_group_name_H-M   'P 1'
#
loop_
_entity.id
_entity.type
_entity.pdbx_description
1 polymer ?
#
loop_
_entity_poly.entity_id
_entity_poly.type
_entity_poly.pdbx_seq_one_letter_code
_entity_poly.pdbx_strand_id
1 'polypeptide(L)'
;MKEKLKIWNIKLFPKWTIRKMAFVAILIAISVAFTIISAQIVPLVNIQSYKFSFIGLPIKISGFIFGPFVGLFVGIVSDFLSLLFIPPAGYNPVYTVAIAVNGIVSGIFGFYFVQFIKNAFSKDYRLAKISVKIYLLNIKYNNYQAKENFYLVDKYANKIIRLQHKSKYISEDSSNKLLANIYLINGVAFLLMVAAIIGIYMSIAYDRNPAILNNSLIRDKTILLILMISGILLMVVFIIIGRFTLKLERYTVLVPIIVFSAFLELINTPILSVGDVLSLGSGNFDNYFFWVSQHILTSPIKIWFNMFVIYYSYMIVSKLINKNSHLTY
;
A
#
# COMPACT_ATOMS: atom_id res chain seq x y z
N MET A 1 7.79 -31.24 -24.27
CA MET A 1 7.13 -30.46 -23.19
C MET A 1 7.40 -28.97 -23.41
N LYS A 2 6.56 -28.32 -24.26
CA LYS A 2 6.62 -26.88 -24.55
C LYS A 2 5.76 -26.14 -23.52
N GLU A 3 6.18 -26.12 -22.26
CA GLU A 3 5.63 -25.16 -21.31
C GLU A 3 6.21 -23.79 -21.68
N LYS A 4 5.39 -22.94 -22.31
CA LYS A 4 5.71 -21.53 -22.48
C LYS A 4 5.92 -20.94 -21.08
N LEU A 5 7.19 -20.83 -20.69
CA LEU A 5 7.64 -20.05 -19.53
C LEU A 5 7.15 -18.61 -19.72
N LYS A 6 5.95 -18.30 -19.19
CA LYS A 6 5.43 -16.94 -19.03
C LYS A 6 6.27 -16.26 -17.94
N ILE A 7 7.46 -15.83 -18.33
CA ILE A 7 8.34 -15.01 -17.51
C ILE A 7 7.72 -13.61 -17.51
N TRP A 8 7.22 -13.21 -16.34
CA TRP A 8 6.93 -11.83 -15.95
C TRP A 8 5.86 -11.10 -16.77
N ASN A 9 4.66 -10.98 -16.20
CA ASN A 9 3.69 -9.95 -16.57
C ASN A 9 3.63 -8.88 -15.47
N ILE A 10 4.79 -8.41 -15.02
CA ILE A 10 4.87 -7.23 -14.15
C ILE A 10 4.71 -6.03 -15.05
N LYS A 11 3.52 -5.44 -15.03
CA LYS A 11 3.21 -4.26 -15.81
C LYS A 11 2.86 -3.13 -14.87
N LEU A 12 3.70 -2.11 -14.85
CA LEU A 12 3.40 -0.78 -14.31
C LEU A 12 2.14 -0.18 -14.97
N PHE A 13 1.84 -0.61 -16.20
CA PHE A 13 0.62 -0.29 -16.94
C PHE A 13 -0.29 -1.53 -17.03
N PRO A 14 -1.31 -1.68 -16.18
CA PRO A 14 -2.27 -2.75 -16.38
C PRO A 14 -2.92 -2.58 -17.76
N LYS A 15 -3.10 -3.69 -18.49
CA LYS A 15 -3.89 -3.65 -19.73
C LYS A 15 -5.27 -3.07 -19.39
N TRP A 16 -5.59 -1.93 -20.00
CA TRP A 16 -6.88 -1.27 -19.90
C TRP A 16 -7.90 -2.11 -20.68
N THR A 17 -8.84 -2.70 -19.96
CA THR A 17 -10.01 -3.34 -20.56
C THR A 17 -11.20 -2.43 -20.33
N ILE A 18 -12.20 -2.51 -21.22
CA ILE A 18 -13.45 -1.74 -21.10
C ILE A 18 -14.06 -1.89 -19.69
N ARG A 19 -14.02 -3.11 -19.14
CA ARG A 19 -14.45 -3.38 -17.76
C ARG A 19 -13.67 -2.55 -16.72
N LYS A 20 -12.34 -2.50 -16.82
CA LYS A 20 -11.53 -1.70 -15.87
C LYS A 20 -11.82 -0.21 -16.01
N MET A 21 -11.99 0.29 -17.24
CA MET A 21 -12.40 1.68 -17.47
C MET A 21 -13.72 2.00 -16.79
N ALA A 22 -14.72 1.12 -16.92
CA ALA A 22 -16.02 1.30 -16.28
C ALA A 22 -15.91 1.31 -14.74
N PHE A 23 -15.11 0.41 -14.14
CA PHE A 23 -14.88 0.43 -12.68
C PHE A 23 -14.15 1.69 -12.22
N VAL A 24 -13.19 2.19 -13.00
CA VAL A 24 -12.50 3.45 -12.70
C VAL A 24 -13.49 4.62 -12.72
N ALA A 25 -14.38 4.68 -13.72
CA ALA A 25 -15.43 5.71 -13.80
C ALA A 25 -16.39 5.64 -12.60
N ILE A 26 -16.80 4.43 -12.19
CA ILE A 26 -17.63 4.22 -10.99
C ILE A 26 -16.89 4.73 -9.74
N LEU A 27 -15.60 4.45 -9.58
CA LEU A 27 -14.82 4.93 -8.43
C LEU A 27 -14.66 6.45 -8.42
N ILE A 28 -14.51 7.09 -9.58
CA ILE A 28 -14.52 8.56 -9.69
C ILE A 28 -15.87 9.10 -9.22
N ALA A 29 -16.98 8.55 -9.73
CA ALA A 29 -18.33 8.97 -9.34
C ALA A 29 -18.59 8.80 -7.84
N ILE A 30 -18.19 7.66 -7.25
CA ILE A 30 -18.29 7.42 -5.81
C ILE A 30 -17.43 8.43 -5.03
N SER A 31 -16.22 8.75 -5.51
CA SER A 31 -15.35 9.74 -4.88
C SER A 31 -15.97 11.14 -4.85
N VAL A 32 -16.56 11.57 -5.98
CA VAL A 32 -17.27 12.85 -6.07
C VAL A 32 -18.48 12.85 -5.15
N ALA A 33 -19.28 11.78 -5.13
CA ALA A 33 -20.42 11.65 -4.23
C ALA A 33 -20.02 11.71 -2.75
N PHE A 34 -18.92 11.03 -2.37
CA PHE A 34 -18.37 11.08 -1.01
C PHE A 34 -17.92 12.48 -0.64
N THR A 35 -17.33 13.23 -1.58
CA THR A 35 -16.95 14.63 -1.37
C THR A 35 -18.17 15.50 -1.11
N ILE A 36 -19.25 15.30 -1.87
CA ILE A 36 -20.50 16.06 -1.71
C ILE A 36 -21.15 15.79 -0.35
N ILE A 37 -21.34 14.51 -0.03
CA ILE A 37 -21.95 14.10 1.24
C ILE A 37 -21.09 14.54 2.42
N SER A 38 -19.77 14.39 2.33
CA SER A 38 -18.85 14.79 3.40
C SER A 38 -18.86 16.30 3.62
N ALA A 39 -18.96 17.11 2.56
CA ALA A 39 -19.09 18.56 2.69
C ALA A 39 -20.39 18.99 3.40
N GLN A 40 -21.48 18.22 3.26
CA GLN A 40 -22.77 18.52 3.88
C GLN A 40 -22.91 17.99 5.31
N ILE A 41 -22.30 16.84 5.65
CA ILE A 41 -22.40 16.21 6.98
C ILE A 41 -21.36 16.75 7.96
N VAL A 42 -20.17 17.08 7.50
CA VAL A 42 -19.04 17.50 8.35
C VAL A 42 -19.01 18.98 8.80
N PRO A 43 -19.96 19.90 8.48
CA PRO A 43 -19.98 21.24 9.10
C PRO A 43 -20.07 21.21 10.65
N LEU A 44 -20.50 20.09 11.24
CA LEU A 44 -20.71 19.94 12.69
C LEU A 44 -19.44 19.59 13.49
N VAL A 45 -18.34 19.20 12.84
CA VAL A 45 -17.10 18.79 13.52
C VAL A 45 -15.95 19.54 12.87
N ASN A 46 -15.39 20.54 13.57
CA ASN A 46 -14.27 21.41 13.14
C ASN A 46 -12.93 20.67 12.84
N ILE A 47 -12.96 19.38 12.50
CA ILE A 47 -11.78 18.54 12.31
C ILE A 47 -11.66 18.19 10.83
N GLN A 48 -11.09 19.10 10.05
CA GLN A 48 -10.89 18.97 8.61
C GLN A 48 -10.08 17.72 8.23
N SER A 49 -9.22 17.25 9.13
CA SER A 49 -8.48 15.99 9.00
C SER A 49 -9.36 14.78 8.68
N TYR A 50 -10.54 14.65 9.32
CA TYR A 50 -11.42 13.50 9.08
C TYR A 50 -12.13 13.57 7.73
N LYS A 51 -12.48 14.79 7.29
CA LYS A 51 -13.08 15.05 5.97
C LYS A 51 -12.17 14.53 4.86
N PHE A 52 -10.90 14.92 4.87
CA PHE A 52 -9.92 14.46 3.86
C PHE A 52 -9.68 12.96 3.89
N SER A 53 -9.71 12.36 5.09
CA SER A 53 -9.52 10.91 5.25
C SER A 53 -10.63 10.11 4.57
N PHE A 54 -11.89 10.57 4.68
CA PHE A 54 -13.08 9.91 4.11
C PHE A 54 -13.19 10.11 2.59
N ILE A 55 -12.93 11.32 2.10
CA ILE A 55 -12.96 11.67 0.66
C ILE A 55 -11.95 10.83 -0.13
N GLY A 56 -10.76 10.61 0.44
CA GLY A 56 -9.69 9.87 -0.21
C GLY A 56 -9.91 8.36 -0.35
N LEU A 57 -10.97 7.77 0.22
CA LEU A 57 -11.12 6.31 0.29
C LEU A 57 -11.27 5.64 -1.09
N PRO A 58 -12.19 6.06 -1.98
CA PRO A 58 -12.33 5.46 -3.31
C PRO A 58 -11.07 5.61 -4.14
N ILE A 59 -10.35 6.71 -3.94
CA ILE A 59 -9.08 7.04 -4.62
C ILE A 59 -7.98 6.08 -4.16
N LYS A 60 -7.84 5.88 -2.84
CA LYS A 60 -6.91 4.89 -2.27
C LYS A 60 -7.19 3.49 -2.79
N ILE A 61 -8.47 3.08 -2.87
CA ILE A 61 -8.88 1.78 -3.41
C ILE A 61 -8.52 1.67 -4.90
N SER A 62 -8.79 2.72 -5.68
CA SER A 62 -8.48 2.76 -7.11
C SER A 62 -6.99 2.60 -7.35
N GLY A 63 -6.14 3.29 -6.59
CA GLY A 63 -4.69 3.15 -6.63
C GLY A 63 -4.26 1.74 -6.26
N PHE A 64 -4.75 1.21 -5.14
CA PHE A 64 -4.36 -0.12 -4.66
C PHE A 64 -4.70 -1.25 -5.64
N ILE A 65 -5.84 -1.17 -6.33
CA ILE A 65 -6.32 -2.19 -7.27
C ILE A 65 -5.74 -2.00 -8.68
N PHE A 66 -5.73 -0.76 -9.19
CA PHE A 66 -5.41 -0.46 -10.58
C PHE A 66 -3.99 0.13 -10.76
N GLY A 67 -3.24 0.33 -9.69
CA GLY A 67 -1.88 0.83 -9.71
C GLY A 67 -1.77 2.35 -9.54
N PRO A 68 -0.54 2.86 -9.37
CA PRO A 68 -0.28 4.23 -8.91
C PRO A 68 -0.75 5.31 -9.88
N PHE A 69 -0.57 5.10 -11.20
CA PHE A 69 -0.98 6.07 -12.21
C PHE A 69 -2.50 6.20 -12.33
N VAL A 70 -3.23 5.09 -12.18
CA VAL A 70 -4.70 5.14 -12.18
C VAL A 70 -5.18 5.82 -10.90
N GLY A 71 -4.57 5.53 -9.75
CA GLY A 71 -4.86 6.24 -8.51
C GLY A 71 -4.63 7.74 -8.59
N LEU A 72 -3.50 8.17 -9.19
CA LEU A 72 -3.20 9.58 -9.46
C LEU A 72 -4.30 10.21 -10.33
N PHE A 73 -4.62 9.57 -11.46
CA PHE A 73 -5.61 10.08 -12.40
C PHE A 73 -6.99 10.21 -11.75
N VAL A 74 -7.45 9.18 -11.04
CA VAL A 74 -8.71 9.19 -10.29
C VAL A 74 -8.70 10.31 -9.26
N GLY A 75 -7.60 10.50 -8.55
CA GLY A 75 -7.45 11.57 -7.57
C GLY A 75 -7.68 12.95 -8.18
N ILE A 76 -6.89 13.28 -9.21
CA ILE A 76 -6.96 14.59 -9.89
C ILE A 76 -8.34 14.82 -10.50
N VAL A 77 -8.88 13.85 -11.24
CA VAL A 77 -10.17 14.00 -11.93
C VAL A 77 -11.32 14.12 -10.93
N SER A 78 -11.31 13.30 -9.87
CA SER A 78 -12.37 13.36 -8.85
C SER A 78 -12.38 14.69 -8.11
N ASP A 79 -11.20 15.26 -7.81
CA ASP A 79 -11.09 16.54 -7.14
C ASP A 79 -11.62 17.66 -8.06
N PHE A 80 -11.15 17.75 -9.30
CA PHE A 80 -11.66 18.73 -10.26
C PHE A 80 -13.16 18.63 -10.51
N LEU A 81 -13.71 17.42 -10.64
CA LEU A 81 -15.15 17.24 -10.78
C LEU A 81 -15.90 17.68 -9.53
N SER A 82 -15.36 17.40 -8.34
CA SER A 82 -16.00 17.81 -7.08
C SER A 82 -16.01 19.33 -6.90
N LEU A 83 -14.99 20.04 -7.38
CA LEU A 83 -14.93 21.51 -7.36
C LEU A 83 -16.06 22.14 -8.20
N LEU A 84 -16.52 21.46 -9.25
CA LEU A 84 -17.66 21.94 -10.06
C LEU A 84 -18.98 21.90 -9.30
N PHE A 85 -19.16 20.93 -8.40
CA PHE A 85 -20.38 20.78 -7.60
C PHE A 85 -20.33 21.55 -6.29
N ILE A 86 -19.16 21.61 -5.65
CA ILE A 86 -18.94 22.30 -4.38
C ILE A 86 -17.69 23.15 -4.51
N PRO A 87 -17.80 24.38 -5.03
CA PRO A 87 -16.67 25.30 -5.05
C PRO A 87 -16.29 25.64 -3.59
N PRO A 88 -15.09 25.28 -3.13
CA PRO A 88 -14.65 25.62 -1.79
C PRO A 88 -14.42 27.13 -1.68
N ALA A 89 -14.75 27.72 -0.53
CA ALA A 89 -14.55 29.16 -0.27
C ALA A 89 -13.07 29.61 -0.39
N GLY A 90 -12.12 28.67 -0.37
CA GLY A 90 -10.71 28.89 -0.68
C GLY A 90 -10.08 27.63 -1.29
N TYR A 91 -10.14 27.50 -2.61
CA TYR A 91 -9.45 26.42 -3.31
C TYR A 91 -7.93 26.59 -3.18
N ASN A 92 -7.24 25.54 -2.76
CA ASN A 92 -5.79 25.47 -2.78
C ASN A 92 -5.34 24.20 -3.54
N PRO A 93 -4.51 24.33 -4.59
CA PRO A 93 -3.94 23.18 -5.31
C PRO A 93 -3.23 22.16 -4.42
N VAL A 94 -2.76 22.56 -3.23
CA VAL A 94 -2.16 21.66 -2.23
C VAL A 94 -3.12 20.53 -1.84
N TYR A 95 -4.42 20.78 -1.76
CA TYR A 95 -5.40 19.75 -1.44
C TYR A 95 -5.59 18.75 -2.59
N THR A 96 -5.58 19.22 -3.84
CA THR A 96 -5.57 18.34 -5.03
C THR A 96 -4.33 17.44 -5.02
N VAL A 97 -3.17 17.99 -4.67
CA VAL A 97 -1.92 17.23 -4.54
C VAL A 97 -2.03 16.18 -3.42
N ALA A 98 -2.55 16.53 -2.25
CA ALA A 98 -2.76 15.57 -1.16
C ALA A 98 -3.66 14.40 -1.59
N ILE A 99 -4.72 14.69 -2.34
CA ILE A 99 -5.65 13.68 -2.86
C ILE A 99 -4.99 12.82 -3.96
N ALA A 100 -4.20 13.41 -4.86
CA ALA A 100 -3.46 12.66 -5.87
C ALA A 100 -2.42 11.72 -5.24
N VAL A 101 -1.69 12.20 -4.23
CA VAL A 101 -0.72 11.42 -3.45
C VAL A 101 -1.37 10.21 -2.79
N ASN A 102 -2.62 10.35 -2.31
CA ASN A 102 -3.38 9.22 -1.76
C ASN A 102 -3.47 8.03 -2.73
N GLY A 103 -3.78 8.31 -4.01
CA GLY A 103 -3.87 7.28 -5.05
C GLY A 103 -2.51 6.73 -5.49
N ILE A 104 -1.48 7.57 -5.55
CA ILE A 104 -0.13 7.15 -5.91
C ILE A 104 0.42 6.17 -4.88
N VAL A 105 0.43 6.56 -3.60
CA VAL A 105 1.06 5.78 -2.53
C VAL A 105 0.34 4.44 -2.36
N SER A 106 -1.00 4.43 -2.33
CA SER A 106 -1.75 3.17 -2.24
C SER A 106 -1.47 2.26 -3.44
N GLY A 107 -1.29 2.83 -4.63
CA GLY A 107 -0.95 2.06 -5.84
C GLY A 107 0.48 1.54 -5.88
N ILE A 108 1.46 2.26 -5.34
CA ILE A 108 2.83 1.77 -5.20
C ILE A 108 2.84 0.52 -4.30
N PHE A 109 2.18 0.58 -3.15
CA PHE A 109 2.09 -0.55 -2.23
C PHE A 109 1.24 -1.70 -2.77
N GLY A 110 0.14 -1.40 -3.48
CA GLY A 110 -0.65 -2.39 -4.21
C GLY A 110 0.19 -3.14 -5.24
N PHE A 111 0.94 -2.41 -6.07
CA PHE A 111 1.88 -2.98 -7.03
C PHE A 111 2.95 -3.84 -6.35
N TYR A 112 3.61 -3.31 -5.32
CA TYR A 112 4.69 -4.00 -4.62
C TYR A 112 4.22 -5.28 -3.95
N PHE A 113 3.19 -5.24 -3.10
CA PHE A 113 2.72 -6.44 -2.40
C PHE A 113 1.96 -7.38 -3.34
N VAL A 114 0.91 -6.90 -4.01
CA VAL A 114 -0.06 -7.75 -4.72
C VAL A 114 0.48 -8.25 -6.06
N GLN A 115 1.33 -7.49 -6.75
CA GLN A 115 1.89 -7.89 -8.04
C GLN A 115 3.32 -8.39 -7.93
N PHE A 116 4.21 -7.73 -7.21
CA PHE A 116 5.62 -8.15 -7.15
C PHE A 116 5.83 -9.30 -6.15
N ILE A 117 5.55 -9.10 -4.85
CA ILE A 117 5.80 -10.14 -3.84
C ILE A 117 4.94 -11.37 -4.10
N LYS A 118 3.62 -11.20 -4.28
CA LYS A 118 2.71 -12.33 -4.51
C LYS A 118 3.15 -13.21 -5.67
N ASN A 119 3.56 -12.61 -6.80
CA ASN A 119 4.03 -13.38 -7.94
C ASN A 119 5.39 -14.05 -7.66
N ALA A 120 6.33 -13.34 -7.03
CA ALA A 120 7.66 -13.87 -6.72
C ALA A 120 7.65 -15.07 -5.76
N PHE A 121 6.63 -15.18 -4.91
CA PHE A 121 6.47 -16.28 -3.96
C PHE A 121 5.30 -17.22 -4.30
N SER A 122 4.67 -17.04 -5.45
CA SER A 122 3.65 -17.96 -5.97
C SER A 122 4.21 -19.36 -6.22
N LYS A 123 3.35 -20.37 -6.11
CA LYS A 123 3.70 -21.77 -6.41
C LYS A 123 4.27 -21.90 -7.83
N ASP A 124 3.56 -21.34 -8.81
CA ASP A 124 3.91 -21.46 -10.24
C ASP A 124 5.28 -20.86 -10.54
N TYR A 125 5.57 -19.67 -10.01
CA TYR A 125 6.86 -19.03 -10.21
C TYR A 125 8.00 -19.83 -9.59
N ARG A 126 7.79 -20.38 -8.39
CA ARG A 126 8.80 -21.19 -7.70
C ARG A 126 9.08 -22.49 -8.45
N LEU A 127 8.04 -23.14 -8.96
CA LEU A 127 8.17 -24.33 -9.80
C LEU A 127 8.88 -24.03 -11.12
N ALA A 128 8.49 -22.93 -11.80
CA ALA A 128 9.15 -22.47 -13.02
C ALA A 128 10.64 -22.16 -12.82
N LYS A 129 10.99 -21.51 -11.69
CA LYS A 129 12.40 -21.24 -11.35
C LYS A 129 13.20 -22.54 -11.16
N ILE A 130 12.58 -23.56 -10.55
CA ILE A 130 13.23 -24.86 -10.38
C ILE A 130 13.35 -25.60 -11.72
N SER A 131 12.31 -25.58 -12.56
CA SER A 131 12.33 -26.25 -13.87
C SER A 131 13.41 -25.65 -14.79
N VAL A 132 13.55 -24.32 -14.83
CA VAL A 132 14.65 -23.65 -15.55
C VAL A 132 16.01 -24.09 -15.01
N LYS A 133 16.17 -24.18 -13.69
CA LYS A 133 17.43 -24.61 -13.08
C LYS A 133 17.76 -26.07 -13.41
N ILE A 134 16.76 -26.96 -13.41
CA ILE A 134 16.91 -28.35 -13.82
C ILE A 134 17.31 -28.42 -15.29
N TYR A 135 16.67 -27.64 -16.17
CA TYR A 135 17.00 -27.57 -17.58
C TYR A 135 18.47 -27.17 -17.82
N LEU A 136 18.95 -26.11 -17.15
CA LEU A 136 20.35 -25.69 -17.24
C LEU A 136 21.33 -26.76 -16.73
N LEU A 137 20.94 -27.53 -15.71
CA LEU A 137 21.76 -28.63 -15.19
C LEU A 137 21.76 -29.83 -16.13
N ASN A 138 20.65 -30.12 -16.81
CA ASN A 138 20.59 -31.17 -17.83
C ASN A 138 21.52 -30.88 -19.01
N ILE A 139 21.62 -29.62 -19.45
CA ILE A 139 22.59 -29.22 -20.49
C ILE A 139 24.03 -29.52 -20.03
N LYS A 140 24.36 -29.17 -18.79
CA LYS A 140 25.69 -29.46 -18.24
C LYS A 140 25.93 -30.96 -18.12
N TYR A 141 24.95 -31.71 -17.61
CA TYR A 141 25.00 -33.16 -17.49
C TYR A 141 25.31 -33.82 -18.85
N ASN A 142 24.55 -33.48 -19.89
CA ASN A 142 24.76 -34.02 -21.25
C ASN A 142 26.15 -33.67 -21.80
N ASN A 143 26.61 -32.43 -21.58
CA ASN A 143 27.93 -31.99 -22.04
C ASN A 143 29.08 -32.74 -21.36
N TYR A 144 28.96 -33.08 -20.07
CA TYR A 144 29.99 -33.85 -19.34
C TYR A 144 29.88 -35.35 -19.58
N GLN A 145 28.68 -35.85 -19.89
CA GLN A 145 28.46 -37.22 -20.33
C GLN A 145 29.17 -37.48 -21.66
N ALA A 146 29.07 -36.55 -22.61
CA ALA A 146 29.79 -36.63 -23.90
C ALA A 146 31.33 -36.55 -23.75
N LYS A 147 31.83 -36.04 -22.63
CA LYS A 147 33.27 -35.95 -22.31
C LYS A 147 33.76 -37.09 -21.41
N GLU A 148 32.91 -38.08 -21.13
CA GLU A 148 33.20 -39.24 -20.28
C GLU A 148 33.73 -38.88 -18.87
N ASN A 149 33.36 -37.70 -18.36
CA ASN A 149 33.78 -37.27 -17.02
C ASN A 149 32.75 -37.75 -15.97
N PHE A 150 32.90 -39.00 -15.53
CA PHE A 150 31.97 -39.68 -14.64
C PHE A 150 31.74 -38.96 -13.30
N TYR A 151 32.77 -38.33 -12.73
CA TYR A 151 32.65 -37.59 -11.49
C TYR A 151 31.70 -36.39 -11.61
N LEU A 152 31.83 -35.60 -12.68
CA LEU A 152 30.97 -34.44 -12.91
C LEU A 152 29.55 -34.85 -13.29
N VAL A 153 29.40 -35.93 -14.05
CA VAL A 153 28.10 -36.51 -14.40
C VAL A 153 27.31 -36.85 -13.14
N ASP A 154 27.90 -37.60 -12.21
CA ASP A 154 27.22 -37.98 -10.95
C ASP A 154 26.91 -36.75 -10.07
N LYS A 155 27.85 -35.78 -10.00
CA LYS A 155 27.62 -34.50 -9.30
C LYS A 155 26.39 -33.75 -9.81
N TYR A 156 26.22 -33.67 -11.14
CA TYR A 156 25.07 -32.97 -11.74
C TYR A 156 23.78 -33.78 -11.62
N ALA A 157 23.83 -35.11 -11.77
CA ALA A 157 22.69 -36.01 -11.56
C ALA A 157 22.12 -35.87 -10.14
N ASN A 158 22.98 -35.97 -9.13
CA ASN A 158 22.59 -35.78 -7.72
C ASN A 158 21.94 -34.41 -7.47
N LYS A 159 22.45 -33.36 -8.13
CA LYS A 159 21.88 -32.00 -8.02
C LYS A 159 20.51 -31.89 -8.67
N ILE A 160 20.29 -32.56 -9.80
CA ILE A 160 18.98 -32.62 -10.48
C ILE A 160 17.97 -33.36 -9.60
N ILE A 161 18.33 -34.53 -9.08
CA ILE A 161 17.47 -35.33 -8.19
C ILE A 161 17.05 -34.53 -6.96
N ARG A 162 18.00 -33.84 -6.30
CA ARG A 162 17.69 -32.96 -5.14
C ARG A 162 16.69 -31.86 -5.49
N LEU A 163 16.80 -31.26 -6.68
CA LEU A 163 15.88 -30.20 -7.12
C LEU A 163 14.50 -30.74 -7.48
N GLN A 164 14.42 -31.90 -8.15
CA GLN A 164 13.15 -32.57 -8.43
C GLN A 164 12.43 -32.98 -7.15
N HIS A 165 13.16 -33.52 -6.18
CA HIS A 165 12.62 -33.83 -4.86
C HIS A 165 12.08 -32.56 -4.19
N LYS A 166 12.86 -31.47 -4.18
CA LYS A 166 12.43 -30.18 -3.63
C LYS A 166 11.16 -29.63 -4.29
N SER A 167 11.01 -29.75 -5.62
CA SER A 167 9.79 -29.28 -6.29
C SER A 167 8.52 -30.00 -5.84
N LYS A 168 8.60 -31.28 -5.43
CA LYS A 168 7.43 -32.04 -4.95
C LYS A 168 6.82 -31.45 -3.66
N TYR A 169 7.62 -30.78 -2.82
CA TYR A 169 7.16 -30.16 -1.58
C TYR A 169 6.59 -28.74 -1.76
N ILE A 170 6.62 -28.21 -2.98
CA ILE A 170 6.06 -26.88 -3.29
C ILE A 170 4.56 -27.05 -3.57
N SER A 171 3.78 -27.05 -2.48
CA SER A 171 2.33 -27.00 -2.51
C SER A 171 1.81 -25.56 -2.48
N GLU A 172 0.50 -25.42 -2.73
CA GLU A 172 -0.18 -24.13 -2.64
C GLU A 172 -0.18 -23.61 -1.20
N ASP A 173 -0.48 -24.48 -0.23
CA ASP A 173 -0.48 -24.15 1.19
C ASP A 173 0.91 -23.71 1.69
N SER A 174 1.99 -24.40 1.27
CA SER A 174 3.34 -24.02 1.67
C SER A 174 3.76 -22.67 1.07
N SER A 175 3.29 -22.36 -0.13
CA SER A 175 3.53 -21.06 -0.78
C SER A 175 2.74 -19.93 -0.10
N ASN A 176 1.48 -20.17 0.26
CA ASN A 176 0.65 -19.19 0.98
C ASN A 176 1.16 -18.90 2.39
N LYS A 177 1.64 -19.93 3.12
CA LYS A 177 2.29 -19.76 4.43
C LYS A 177 3.58 -18.94 4.33
N LEU A 178 4.39 -19.24 3.32
CA LEU A 178 5.62 -18.48 3.06
C LEU A 178 5.29 -17.02 2.69
N LEU A 179 4.31 -16.82 1.81
CA LEU A 179 3.85 -15.49 1.42
C LEU A 179 3.41 -14.66 2.63
N ALA A 180 2.61 -15.23 3.53
CA ALA A 180 2.21 -14.56 4.76
C ALA A 180 3.41 -14.21 5.66
N ASN A 181 4.42 -15.07 5.77
CA ASN A 181 5.64 -14.75 6.53
C ASN A 181 6.43 -13.60 5.88
N ILE A 182 6.54 -13.58 4.55
CA ILE A 182 7.18 -12.48 3.82
C ILE A 182 6.42 -11.18 4.03
N TYR A 183 5.08 -11.23 4.03
CA TYR A 183 4.24 -10.06 4.28
C TYR A 183 4.40 -9.55 5.70
N LEU A 184 4.48 -10.44 6.70
CA LEU A 184 4.77 -10.06 8.09
C LEU A 184 6.10 -9.31 8.17
N ILE A 185 7.20 -9.89 7.64
CA ILE A 185 8.53 -9.30 7.71
C ILE A 185 8.55 -7.92 7.02
N ASN A 186 8.03 -7.83 5.80
CA ASN A 186 7.97 -6.56 5.08
C ASN A 186 7.07 -5.55 5.78
N GLY A 187 5.90 -5.97 6.26
CA GLY A 187 4.95 -5.10 6.94
C GLY A 187 5.53 -4.49 8.22
N VAL A 188 6.16 -5.31 9.06
CA VAL A 188 6.84 -4.85 10.27
C VAL A 188 8.01 -3.93 9.90
N ALA A 189 8.84 -4.30 8.93
CA ALA A 189 9.98 -3.47 8.51
C ALA A 189 9.53 -2.09 8.02
N PHE A 190 8.49 -2.02 7.20
CA PHE A 190 7.93 -0.76 6.71
C PHE A 190 7.32 0.09 7.83
N LEU A 191 6.59 -0.51 8.77
CA LEU A 191 6.02 0.25 9.90
C LEU A 191 7.11 0.78 10.84
N LEU A 192 8.14 -0.01 11.13
CA LEU A 192 9.29 0.45 11.90
C LEU A 192 10.04 1.58 11.19
N MET A 193 10.14 1.51 9.85
CA MET A 193 10.70 2.59 9.04
C MET A 193 9.89 3.88 9.18
N VAL A 194 8.54 3.81 9.14
CA VAL A 194 7.67 4.97 9.36
C VAL A 194 7.87 5.55 10.76
N ALA A 195 7.89 4.70 11.80
CA ALA A 195 8.13 5.14 13.18
C ALA A 195 9.50 5.83 13.32
N ALA A 196 10.55 5.29 12.69
CA ALA A 196 11.88 5.88 12.69
C ALA A 196 11.91 7.24 11.99
N ILE A 197 11.28 7.37 10.81
CA ILE A 197 11.20 8.65 10.09
C ILE A 197 10.50 9.71 10.95
N ILE A 198 9.39 9.35 11.59
CA ILE A 198 8.67 10.25 12.51
C ILE A 198 9.56 10.66 13.67
N GLY A 199 10.21 9.72 14.34
CA GLY A 199 11.07 9.99 15.48
C GLY A 199 12.24 10.91 15.12
N ILE A 200 12.90 10.66 13.98
CA ILE A 200 14.00 11.48 13.48
C ILE A 200 13.50 12.89 13.12
N TYR A 201 12.40 12.99 12.37
CA TYR A 201 11.82 14.28 12.00
C TYR A 201 11.48 15.13 13.23
N MET A 202 10.83 14.52 14.24
CA MET A 202 10.48 15.21 15.49
C MET A 202 11.71 15.62 16.30
N SER A 203 12.78 14.82 16.31
CA SER A 203 14.01 15.22 17.00
C SER A 203 14.69 16.40 16.31
N ILE A 204 14.89 16.32 14.99
CA ILE A 204 15.55 17.39 14.22
C ILE A 204 14.75 18.68 14.28
N ALA A 205 13.42 18.61 14.15
CA ALA A 205 12.55 19.78 14.22
C ALA A 205 12.68 20.49 15.59
N TYR A 206 12.68 19.71 16.67
CA TYR A 206 12.82 20.24 18.02
C TYR A 206 14.19 20.87 18.28
N ASP A 207 15.27 20.16 17.93
CA ASP A 207 16.63 20.59 18.25
C ASP A 207 17.00 21.90 17.52
N ARG A 208 16.36 22.17 16.37
CA ARG A 208 16.57 23.41 15.60
C ARG A 208 15.83 24.62 16.18
N ASN A 209 14.65 24.43 16.75
CA ASN A 209 13.89 25.54 17.32
C ASN A 209 12.92 25.02 18.40
N PRO A 210 13.28 25.07 19.68
CA PRO A 210 12.44 24.54 20.76
C PRO A 210 11.14 25.36 20.96
N ALA A 211 11.10 26.62 20.52
CA ALA A 211 9.89 27.46 20.58
C ALA A 211 8.77 26.99 19.63
N ILE A 212 9.08 26.08 18.70
CA ILE A 212 8.11 25.43 17.80
C ILE A 212 6.95 24.78 18.56
N LEU A 213 7.21 24.18 19.73
CA LEU A 213 6.15 23.50 20.50
C LEU A 213 5.23 24.46 21.27
N ASN A 214 5.59 25.74 21.41
CA ASN A 214 4.76 26.69 22.16
C ASN A 214 3.39 26.91 21.49
N ASN A 215 3.33 26.82 20.16
CA ASN A 215 2.10 26.92 19.37
C ASN A 215 1.44 25.57 19.10
N SER A 216 2.02 24.46 19.57
CA SER A 216 1.43 23.12 19.39
C SER A 216 0.43 22.79 20.50
N LEU A 217 -0.54 21.92 20.21
CA LEU A 217 -1.57 21.52 21.17
C LEU A 217 -0.96 20.76 22.36
N ILE A 218 0.05 19.94 22.09
CA ILE A 218 0.83 19.23 23.13
C ILE A 218 2.21 19.88 23.18
N ARG A 219 2.48 20.62 24.26
CA ARG A 219 3.75 21.33 24.47
C ARG A 219 4.94 20.43 24.83
N ASP A 220 4.69 19.17 25.18
CA ASP A 220 5.73 18.19 25.50
C ASP A 220 6.07 17.31 24.29
N LYS A 221 7.33 17.42 23.83
CA LYS A 221 7.90 16.61 22.73
C LYS A 221 7.71 15.12 22.97
N THR A 222 7.96 14.67 24.20
CA THR A 222 7.97 13.26 24.57
C THR A 222 6.57 12.68 24.48
N ILE A 223 5.58 13.40 25.00
CA ILE A 223 4.17 12.98 24.96
C ILE A 223 3.68 12.92 23.51
N LEU A 224 4.00 13.92 22.70
CA LEU A 224 3.61 13.95 21.28
C LEU A 224 4.24 12.77 20.50
N LEU A 225 5.53 12.49 20.75
CA LEU A 225 6.25 11.39 20.11
C LEU A 225 5.71 10.02 20.56
N ILE A 226 5.43 9.84 21.85
CA ILE A 226 4.81 8.61 22.37
C ILE A 226 3.44 8.39 21.70
N LEU A 227 2.63 9.43 21.57
CA LEU A 227 1.32 9.33 20.95
C LEU A 227 1.42 8.91 19.47
N MET A 228 2.35 9.51 18.71
CA MET A 228 2.60 9.12 17.32
C MET A 228 3.07 7.67 17.17
N ILE A 229 4.05 7.27 17.99
CA ILE A 229 4.63 5.92 17.93
C ILE A 229 3.63 4.87 18.41
N SER A 230 2.76 5.20 19.37
CA SER A 230 1.78 4.26 19.93
C SER A 230 0.84 3.69 18.87
N GLY A 231 0.35 4.52 17.94
CA GLY A 231 -0.52 4.09 16.85
C GLY A 231 0.18 3.09 15.92
N ILE A 232 1.44 3.36 15.59
CA ILE A 232 2.25 2.49 14.72
C ILE A 232 2.60 1.19 15.43
N LEU A 233 2.98 1.25 16.70
CA LEU A 233 3.25 0.05 17.52
C LEU A 233 2.02 -0.85 17.59
N LEU A 234 0.84 -0.27 17.78
CA LEU A 234 -0.40 -1.03 17.81
C LEU A 234 -0.70 -1.71 16.45
N MET A 235 -0.33 -1.09 15.33
CA MET A 235 -0.38 -1.74 14.00
C MET A 235 0.65 -2.86 13.84
N VAL A 236 1.87 -2.69 14.36
CA VAL A 236 2.90 -3.74 14.37
C VAL A 236 2.39 -4.96 15.15
N VAL A 237 1.86 -4.74 16.35
CA VAL A 237 1.24 -5.78 17.16
C VAL A 237 0.09 -6.44 16.41
N PHE A 238 -0.77 -5.68 15.74
CA PHE A 238 -1.86 -6.23 14.95
C PHE A 238 -1.38 -7.09 13.76
N ILE A 239 -0.33 -6.70 13.06
CA ILE A 239 0.26 -7.52 11.97
C ILE A 239 0.85 -8.82 12.51
N ILE A 240 1.47 -8.78 13.69
CA ILE A 240 2.07 -9.96 14.33
C ILE A 240 0.96 -10.92 14.81
N ILE A 241 -0.01 -10.42 15.57
CA ILE A 241 -1.14 -11.24 16.06
C ILE A 241 -1.97 -11.76 14.89
N GLY A 242 -2.25 -10.89 13.91
CA GLY A 242 -3.01 -11.22 12.71
C GLY A 242 -2.42 -12.38 11.92
N ARG A 243 -1.10 -12.61 12.00
CA ARG A 243 -0.44 -13.74 11.34
C ARG A 243 -0.94 -15.09 11.86
N PHE A 244 -1.31 -15.17 13.13
CA PHE A 244 -1.72 -16.39 13.81
C PHE A 244 -3.24 -16.52 13.93
N THR A 245 -3.97 -15.40 13.91
CA THR A 245 -5.44 -15.38 14.10
C THR A 245 -6.23 -15.33 12.80
N LEU A 246 -5.70 -14.69 11.75
CA LEU A 246 -6.44 -14.48 10.50
C LEU A 246 -6.16 -15.57 9.46
N LYS A 247 -7.15 -15.82 8.60
CA LYS A 247 -6.98 -16.66 7.39
C LYS A 247 -5.91 -16.03 6.49
N LEU A 248 -5.03 -16.86 5.91
CA LEU A 248 -3.89 -16.41 5.07
C LEU A 248 -4.32 -15.49 3.92
N GLU A 249 -5.45 -15.79 3.28
CA GLU A 249 -6.00 -14.96 2.19
C GLU A 249 -6.38 -13.56 2.66
N ARG A 250 -6.97 -13.44 3.85
CA ARG A 250 -7.34 -12.14 4.43
C ARG A 250 -6.10 -11.39 4.90
N TYR A 251 -5.18 -12.11 5.54
CA TYR A 251 -3.93 -11.55 6.06
C TYR A 251 -3.09 -10.90 4.95
N THR A 252 -2.94 -11.58 3.82
CA THR A 252 -2.18 -11.08 2.66
C THR A 252 -2.85 -9.91 1.94
N VAL A 253 -4.12 -9.64 2.18
CA VAL A 253 -4.80 -8.43 1.70
C VAL A 253 -4.68 -7.29 2.72
N LEU A 254 -4.76 -7.62 4.00
CA LEU A 254 -4.82 -6.65 5.09
C LEU A 254 -3.45 -5.98 5.34
N VAL A 255 -2.36 -6.74 5.37
CA VAL A 255 -1.02 -6.21 5.66
C VAL A 255 -0.62 -5.04 4.73
N PRO A 256 -0.75 -5.14 3.39
CA PRO A 256 -0.47 -4.02 2.50
C PRO A 256 -1.29 -2.78 2.81
N ILE A 257 -2.57 -2.96 3.18
CA ILE A 257 -3.49 -1.86 3.52
C ILE A 257 -3.05 -1.12 4.78
N ILE A 258 -2.63 -1.85 5.82
CA ILE A 258 -2.05 -1.24 7.02
C ILE A 258 -0.81 -0.43 6.65
N VAL A 259 0.12 -1.06 5.93
CA VAL A 259 1.41 -0.44 5.60
C VAL A 259 1.21 0.85 4.83
N PHE A 260 0.44 0.84 3.74
CA PHE A 260 0.27 2.06 2.96
C PHE A 260 -0.55 3.11 3.72
N SER A 261 -1.47 2.72 4.61
CA SER A 261 -2.23 3.69 5.41
C SER A 261 -1.32 4.45 6.39
N ALA A 262 -0.32 3.78 6.98
CA ALA A 262 0.69 4.43 7.81
C ALA A 262 1.58 5.38 7.00
N PHE A 263 2.01 4.99 5.80
CA PHE A 263 2.78 5.88 4.90
C PHE A 263 1.98 7.09 4.43
N LEU A 264 0.70 6.89 4.13
CA LEU A 264 -0.19 7.99 3.75
C LEU A 264 -0.31 9.02 4.85
N GLU A 265 -0.43 8.61 6.10
CA GLU A 265 -0.50 9.57 7.20
C GLU A 265 0.83 10.31 7.39
N LEU A 266 1.96 9.63 7.23
CA LEU A 266 3.29 10.26 7.25
C LEU A 266 3.42 11.36 6.18
N ILE A 267 2.93 11.11 4.97
CA ILE A 267 3.07 12.03 3.83
C ILE A 267 1.98 13.13 3.86
N ASN A 268 0.74 12.78 4.19
CA ASN A 268 -0.38 13.71 4.14
C ASN A 268 -0.38 14.69 5.31
N THR A 269 0.08 14.30 6.49
CA THR A 269 0.12 15.18 7.67
C THR A 269 0.80 16.52 7.36
N PRO A 270 2.03 16.58 6.81
CA PRO A 270 2.65 17.85 6.46
C PRO A 270 1.96 18.57 5.30
N ILE A 271 1.52 17.85 4.26
CA ILE A 271 0.88 18.45 3.08
C ILE A 271 -0.44 19.13 3.47
N LEU A 272 -1.28 18.46 4.24
CA LEU A 272 -2.55 19.01 4.73
C LEU A 272 -2.32 20.18 5.68
N SER A 273 -1.30 20.09 6.55
CA SER A 273 -0.94 21.20 7.44
C SER A 273 -0.51 22.46 6.67
N VAL A 274 0.19 22.31 5.55
CA VAL A 274 0.50 23.44 4.65
C VAL A 274 -0.78 23.98 4.00
N GLY A 275 -1.67 23.10 3.53
CA GLY A 275 -2.97 23.49 2.98
C GLY A 275 -3.76 24.35 3.97
N ASP A 276 -3.88 23.87 5.22
CA ASP A 276 -4.66 24.51 6.27
C ASP A 276 -4.08 25.88 6.69
N VAL A 277 -2.74 26.03 6.74
CA VAL A 277 -2.10 27.33 6.99
C VAL A 277 -2.45 28.34 5.88
N LEU A 278 -2.44 27.90 4.63
CA LEU A 278 -2.66 28.76 3.47
C LEU A 278 -4.14 29.12 3.25
N SER A 279 -5.08 28.23 3.59
CA SER A 279 -6.51 28.47 3.32
C SER A 279 -7.32 28.92 4.53
N LEU A 280 -6.93 28.56 5.76
CA LEU A 280 -7.68 28.87 6.99
C LEU A 280 -6.91 29.75 7.96
N GLY A 281 -5.58 29.69 7.91
CA GLY A 281 -4.71 30.55 8.70
C GLY A 281 -4.61 31.97 8.14
N SER A 282 -3.78 32.79 8.77
CA SER A 282 -3.42 34.12 8.26
C SER A 282 -2.42 34.09 7.10
N GLY A 283 -2.04 32.90 6.61
CA GLY A 283 -0.92 32.71 5.68
C GLY A 283 0.46 32.68 6.36
N ASN A 284 0.55 32.98 7.67
CA ASN A 284 1.81 32.89 8.42
C ASN A 284 2.07 31.46 8.90
N PHE A 285 3.29 30.97 8.64
CA PHE A 285 3.75 29.64 9.03
C PHE A 285 4.00 29.47 10.53
N ASP A 286 3.81 30.51 11.34
CA ASP A 286 3.93 30.45 12.81
C ASP A 286 2.93 29.46 13.45
N ASN A 287 1.78 29.25 12.79
CA ASN A 287 0.75 28.30 13.22
C ASN A 287 0.89 26.92 12.54
N TYR A 288 1.91 26.68 11.72
CA TYR A 288 2.08 25.40 11.02
C TYR A 288 2.11 24.20 11.98
N PHE A 289 2.82 24.33 13.10
CA PHE A 289 2.95 23.25 14.08
C PHE A 289 1.69 23.00 14.90
N PHE A 290 0.81 24.01 15.03
CA PHE A 290 -0.53 23.82 15.59
C PHE A 290 -1.32 22.82 14.71
N TRP A 291 -1.34 23.06 13.41
CA TRP A 291 -2.04 22.18 12.45
C TRP A 291 -1.41 20.79 12.39
N VAL A 292 -0.08 20.69 12.32
CA VAL A 292 0.63 19.40 12.38
C VAL A 292 0.25 18.63 13.65
N SER A 293 0.23 19.29 14.82
CA SER A 293 -0.15 18.66 16.09
C SER A 293 -1.59 18.15 16.09
N GLN A 294 -2.53 18.90 15.50
CA GLN A 294 -3.93 18.48 15.35
C GLN A 294 -4.08 17.24 14.46
N HIS A 295 -3.34 17.20 13.33
CA HIS A 295 -3.32 16.03 12.46
C HIS A 295 -2.72 14.81 13.15
N ILE A 296 -1.65 15.00 13.92
CA ILE A 296 -0.97 13.96 14.71
C ILE A 296 -1.88 13.36 15.78
N LEU A 297 -2.60 14.20 16.52
CA LEU A 297 -3.50 13.74 17.59
C LEU A 297 -4.58 12.80 17.05
N THR A 298 -5.08 13.09 15.86
CA THR A 298 -6.17 12.34 15.22
C THR A 298 -5.66 11.19 14.34
N SER A 299 -4.35 11.12 14.08
CA SER A 299 -3.70 10.17 13.17
C SER A 299 -3.98 8.70 13.52
N PRO A 300 -3.80 8.24 14.78
CA PRO A 300 -4.05 6.84 15.13
C PRO A 300 -5.46 6.38 14.76
N ILE A 301 -6.48 7.17 15.10
CA ILE A 301 -7.88 6.86 14.81
C ILE A 301 -8.13 6.86 13.30
N LYS A 302 -7.62 7.85 12.57
CA LYS A 302 -7.73 7.95 11.11
C LYS A 302 -7.14 6.74 10.40
N ILE A 303 -5.98 6.26 10.83
CA ILE A 303 -5.33 5.12 10.18
C ILE A 303 -6.17 3.84 10.36
N TRP A 304 -6.70 3.59 11.56
CA TRP A 304 -7.58 2.44 11.81
C TRP A 304 -8.88 2.51 11.01
N PHE A 305 -9.53 3.67 11.02
CA PHE A 305 -10.75 3.88 10.25
C PHE A 305 -10.51 3.65 8.75
N ASN A 306 -9.46 4.25 8.19
CA ASN A 306 -9.07 4.07 6.80
C ASN A 306 -8.80 2.60 6.46
N MET A 307 -8.04 1.91 7.31
CA MET A 307 -7.70 0.50 7.11
C MET A 307 -8.96 -0.36 7.01
N PHE A 308 -9.90 -0.21 7.93
CA PHE A 308 -11.13 -1.02 7.93
C PHE A 308 -11.99 -0.75 6.69
N VAL A 309 -12.24 0.52 6.37
CA VAL A 309 -13.11 0.85 5.24
C VAL A 309 -12.50 0.37 3.91
N ILE A 310 -11.19 0.60 3.72
CA ILE A 310 -10.49 0.13 2.52
C ILE A 310 -10.52 -1.39 2.45
N TYR A 311 -10.26 -2.09 3.55
CA TYR A 311 -10.26 -3.54 3.58
C TYR A 311 -11.61 -4.14 3.15
N TYR A 312 -12.71 -3.67 3.74
CA TYR A 312 -14.05 -4.17 3.39
C TYR A 312 -14.43 -3.79 1.96
N SER A 313 -14.14 -2.56 1.54
CA SER A 313 -14.42 -2.12 0.16
C SER A 313 -13.62 -2.93 -0.86
N TYR A 314 -12.34 -3.19 -0.59
CA TYR A 314 -11.51 -4.03 -1.43
C TYR A 314 -12.07 -5.45 -1.55
N MET A 315 -12.53 -6.05 -0.44
CA MET A 315 -13.13 -7.39 -0.48
C MET A 315 -14.35 -7.49 -1.39
N ILE A 316 -15.12 -6.41 -1.53
CA ILE A 316 -16.29 -6.34 -2.41
C ILE A 316 -15.83 -6.08 -3.86
N VAL A 317 -15.06 -5.02 -4.07
CA VAL A 317 -14.67 -4.55 -5.42
C VAL A 317 -13.78 -5.58 -6.13
N SER A 318 -12.80 -6.17 -5.43
CA SER A 318 -11.89 -7.16 -6.03
C SER A 318 -12.61 -8.41 -6.53
N LYS A 319 -13.67 -8.85 -5.82
CA LYS A 319 -14.52 -9.97 -6.26
C LYS A 319 -15.31 -9.62 -7.50
N LEU A 320 -15.85 -8.40 -7.60
CA LEU A 320 -16.61 -7.96 -8.76
C LEU A 320 -15.74 -7.85 -10.03
N ILE A 321 -14.52 -7.35 -9.90
CA ILE A 321 -13.57 -7.25 -11.02
C ILE A 321 -13.20 -8.63 -11.56
N ASN A 322 -12.94 -9.57 -10.65
CA ASN A 322 -12.47 -10.92 -10.99
C ASN A 322 -13.61 -11.94 -11.20
N LYS A 323 -14.89 -11.55 -11.01
CA LYS A 323 -16.04 -12.47 -11.08
C LYS A 323 -16.10 -13.32 -12.36
N ASN A 324 -15.66 -12.73 -13.48
CA ASN A 324 -15.67 -13.41 -14.79
C ASN A 324 -14.25 -13.69 -15.33
N SER A 325 -13.21 -13.74 -14.49
CA SER A 325 -11.86 -14.08 -14.97
C SER A 325 -11.72 -15.54 -15.42
N HIS A 326 -12.66 -16.40 -15.00
CA HIS A 326 -12.75 -17.81 -15.41
C HIS A 326 -13.59 -18.02 -16.69
N LEU A 327 -14.35 -17.02 -17.11
CA LEU A 327 -15.09 -17.04 -18.38
C LEU A 327 -14.16 -16.52 -19.47
N THR A 328 -13.30 -17.40 -19.99
CA THR A 328 -12.62 -17.17 -21.28
C THR A 328 -13.66 -17.31 -22.38
N TYR A 329 -14.02 -16.18 -23.00
CA TYR A 329 -14.67 -16.18 -24.32
C TYR A 329 -13.60 -16.23 -25.40
#